data_AF-A0A7Y5Q099-F1
#
_entry.id   AF-A0A7Y5Q099-F1
#
_cell.length_a   1.000
_cell.length_b   1.000
_cell.length_c   1.000
_cell.angle_alpha   90.00
_cell.angle_beta   90.00
_cell.angle_gamma   90.00
#
_symmetry.space_group_name_H-M   'P 1'
#
loop_
_entity.id
_entity.type
_entity.pdbx_description
1 polymer ?
#
loop_
_entity_poly.entity_id
_entity_poly.type
_entity_poly.pdbx_seq_one_letter_code
_entity_poly.pdbx_strand_id
1 'polypeptide(L)'
;KALAAARVRGPQDGPWLVIGADTIVALEREGRFELLGKATDEREADQMLASLSGTRHQVITGVCIVRSADLSRWSGYERTFVHMREITAAERAAYVASGEWRDKAGAYAIQESADRFVTRLEGGGFDNVVGLPVELCLSLLGAAGAQFAR
;
A
#
# COMPACT_ATOMS: atom_id res chain seq x y z
N LYS A 1 6.15 -13.06 1.47
CA LYS A 1 5.34 -13.36 0.26
C LYS A 1 6.22 -13.67 -0.96
N ALA A 2 7.04 -12.73 -1.44
CA ALA A 2 7.90 -12.91 -2.63
C ALA A 2 8.80 -14.17 -2.60
N LEU A 3 9.52 -14.41 -1.50
CA LEU A 3 10.39 -15.60 -1.39
C LEU A 3 9.62 -16.92 -1.47
N ALA A 4 8.42 -16.97 -0.88
CA ALA A 4 7.58 -18.17 -0.95
C ALA A 4 7.12 -18.41 -2.39
N ALA A 5 6.69 -17.37 -3.09
CA ALA A 5 6.31 -17.44 -4.50
C ALA A 5 7.50 -17.83 -5.41
N ALA A 6 8.72 -17.34 -5.15
CA ALA A 6 9.92 -17.70 -5.90
C ALA A 6 10.34 -19.17 -5.76
N ARG A 7 9.86 -19.86 -4.72
CA ARG A 7 10.09 -21.30 -4.51
C ARG A 7 9.04 -22.18 -5.19
N VAL A 8 7.93 -21.59 -5.65
CA VAL A 8 6.92 -22.29 -6.45
C VAL A 8 7.44 -22.39 -7.88
N ARG A 9 7.13 -23.49 -8.58
CA ARG A 9 7.51 -23.70 -9.98
C ARG A 9 6.91 -22.56 -10.82
N GLY A 10 7.79 -21.68 -11.31
CA GLY A 10 7.43 -20.60 -12.24
C GLY A 10 7.11 -21.14 -13.64
N PRO A 11 6.91 -20.25 -14.62
CA PRO A 11 6.78 -20.65 -16.01
C PRO A 11 7.99 -21.50 -16.44
N GLN A 12 7.85 -22.23 -17.55
CA GLN A 12 8.99 -22.92 -18.13
C GLN A 12 9.71 -21.93 -19.04
N ASP A 13 11.04 -21.92 -18.98
CA ASP A 13 11.99 -21.04 -19.69
C ASP A 13 12.67 -19.94 -18.85
N GLY A 14 13.75 -20.33 -18.15
CA GLY A 14 14.73 -19.40 -17.58
C GLY A 14 14.44 -18.91 -16.16
N PRO A 15 15.32 -18.05 -15.62
CA PRO A 15 15.16 -17.46 -14.29
C PRO A 15 14.13 -16.32 -14.29
N TRP A 16 13.33 -16.25 -13.23
CA TRP A 16 12.27 -15.27 -13.04
C TRP A 16 12.66 -14.24 -11.97
N LEU A 17 12.11 -13.04 -12.07
CA LEU A 17 12.07 -12.08 -10.97
C LEU A 17 10.67 -12.08 -10.38
N VAL A 18 10.57 -12.26 -9.07
CA VAL A 18 9.31 -12.24 -8.32
C VAL A 18 9.22 -10.95 -7.54
N ILE A 19 8.16 -10.19 -7.80
CA ILE A 19 7.83 -8.95 -7.08
C ILE A 19 6.87 -9.29 -5.96
N GLY A 20 7.16 -8.84 -4.75
CA GLY A 20 6.19 -8.76 -3.67
C GLY A 20 6.11 -7.34 -3.13
N ALA A 21 4.89 -6.90 -2.85
CA ALA A 21 4.62 -5.65 -2.16
C ALA A 21 3.69 -5.89 -0.96
N ASP A 22 3.79 -5.04 0.05
CA ASP A 22 2.89 -5.02 1.20
C ASP A 22 2.75 -3.58 1.69
N THR A 23 1.53 -3.16 2.00
CA THR A 23 1.18 -1.78 2.33
C THR A 23 0.55 -1.74 3.72
N ILE A 24 1.03 -0.82 4.55
CA ILE A 24 0.47 -0.51 5.86
C ILE A 24 0.08 0.96 5.93
N VAL A 25 -0.94 1.25 6.73
CA VAL A 25 -1.29 2.60 7.15
C VAL A 25 -0.84 2.76 8.61
N ALA A 26 -0.14 3.85 8.92
CA ALA A 26 0.31 4.15 10.26
C ALA A 26 -0.15 5.55 10.67
N LEU A 27 -0.94 5.62 11.74
CA LEU A 27 -1.44 6.86 12.31
C LEU A 27 -0.65 7.17 13.58
N GLU A 28 -0.06 8.36 13.66
CA GLU A 28 0.66 8.80 14.85
C GLU A 28 -0.29 9.54 15.79
N ARG A 29 -0.34 9.11 17.05
CA ARG A 29 -1.06 9.78 18.13
C ARG A 29 -0.18 9.80 19.38
N GLU A 30 0.08 11.00 19.89
CA GLU A 30 0.82 11.20 21.15
C GLU A 30 2.20 10.49 21.17
N GLY A 31 2.91 10.50 20.03
CA GLY A 31 4.22 9.88 19.89
C GLY A 31 4.20 8.36 19.76
N ARG A 32 3.03 7.75 19.53
CA ARG A 32 2.86 6.31 19.24
C ARG A 32 2.22 6.10 17.88
N PHE A 33 2.63 5.03 17.20
CA PHE A 33 2.03 4.62 15.93
C PHE A 33 0.99 3.53 16.15
N GLU A 34 -0.22 3.78 15.66
CA GLU A 34 -1.26 2.79 15.45
C GLU A 34 -1.18 2.28 14.01
N LEU A 35 -1.04 0.96 13.85
CA LEU A 35 -1.01 0.32 12.53
C LEU A 35 -2.43 -0.09 12.14
N LEU A 36 -2.93 0.49 11.05
CA LEU A 36 -4.24 0.19 10.49
C LEU A 36 -4.05 -0.78 9.31
N GLY A 37 -4.34 -2.05 9.59
CA GLY A 37 -4.37 -3.11 8.58
C GLY A 37 -5.63 -3.06 7.73
N LYS A 38 -6.07 -4.23 7.26
CA LYS A 38 -7.37 -4.38 6.60
C LYS A 38 -8.45 -4.53 7.65
N ALA A 39 -9.53 -3.75 7.53
CA ALA A 39 -10.72 -3.98 8.35
C ALA A 39 -11.31 -5.37 8.05
N THR A 40 -11.84 -6.00 9.08
CA THR A 40 -12.46 -7.34 9.03
C THR A 40 -13.98 -7.27 8.86
N ASP A 41 -14.59 -6.15 9.26
CA ASP A 41 -16.01 -5.87 9.10
C ASP A 41 -16.30 -4.38 8.89
N GLU A 42 -17.57 -4.05 8.63
CA GLU A 42 -18.04 -2.68 8.38
C GLU A 42 -17.88 -1.74 9.57
N ARG A 43 -17.97 -2.27 10.79
CA ARG A 43 -17.80 -1.48 12.02
C ARG A 43 -16.34 -1.07 12.17
N GLU A 44 -15.42 -2.00 11.96
CA GLU A 44 -13.99 -1.73 12.00
C GLU A 44 -13.60 -0.75 10.87
N ALA A 45 -14.19 -0.87 9.68
CA ALA A 45 -13.98 0.08 8.60
C ALA A 45 -14.40 1.51 8.98
N ASP A 46 -15.59 1.71 9.56
CA ASP A 46 -16.03 3.03 10.03
C ASP A 46 -15.11 3.58 11.13
N GLN A 47 -14.65 2.73 12.06
CA GLN A 47 -13.72 3.13 13.12
C GLN A 47 -12.37 3.59 12.56
N MET A 48 -11.82 2.87 11.58
CA MET A 48 -10.59 3.28 10.90
C MET A 48 -10.78 4.60 10.15
N LEU A 49 -11.88 4.77 9.41
CA LEU A 49 -12.16 6.01 8.71
C LEU A 49 -12.37 7.19 9.67
N ALA A 50 -13.03 6.96 10.81
CA ALA A 50 -13.19 7.95 11.85
C ALA A 50 -11.86 8.35 12.49
N SER A 51 -10.93 7.39 12.69
CA SER A 51 -9.61 7.69 13.25
C SER A 51 -8.71 8.42 12.26
N LEU A 52 -8.89 8.23 10.95
CA LEU A 52 -8.13 8.93 9.90
C LEU A 52 -8.71 10.30 9.55
N SER A 53 -10.00 10.55 9.82
CA SER A 53 -10.69 11.82 9.59
C SER A 53 -9.91 13.02 10.15
N GLY A 54 -9.68 14.04 9.32
CA GLY A 54 -8.99 15.27 9.72
C GLY A 54 -7.52 15.11 10.09
N THR A 55 -6.93 13.92 9.87
CA THR A 55 -5.55 13.64 10.27
C THR A 55 -4.56 13.66 9.11
N ARG A 56 -3.28 13.60 9.48
CA ARG A 56 -2.16 13.27 8.60
C ARG A 56 -1.60 11.91 9.03
N HIS A 57 -1.64 10.92 8.16
CA HIS A 57 -1.12 9.58 8.41
C HIS A 57 -0.08 9.15 7.38
N GLN A 58 0.63 8.07 7.66
CA GLN A 58 1.63 7.49 6.78
C GLN A 58 1.05 6.30 6.04
N VAL A 59 1.30 6.22 4.73
CA VAL A 59 1.14 5.01 3.94
C VAL A 59 2.51 4.54 3.53
N ILE A 60 2.86 3.33 3.94
CA ILE A 60 4.18 2.75 3.74
C ILE A 60 4.01 1.48 2.93
N THR A 61 4.59 1.44 1.74
CA THR A 61 4.65 0.21 0.93
C THR A 61 6.07 -0.30 0.87
N GLY A 62 6.28 -1.51 1.36
CA GLY A 62 7.52 -2.25 1.18
C GLY A 62 7.48 -3.03 -0.14
N VAL A 63 8.58 -3.02 -0.89
CA VAL A 63 8.76 -3.78 -2.14
C VAL A 63 9.95 -4.72 -1.98
N CYS A 64 9.80 -5.96 -2.46
CA CYS A 64 10.86 -6.96 -2.48
C CYS A 64 10.88 -7.68 -3.84
N ILE A 65 12.06 -7.68 -4.48
CA ILE A 65 12.37 -8.44 -5.69
C ILE A 65 13.18 -9.66 -5.28
N VAL A 66 12.76 -10.84 -5.73
CA VAL A 66 13.50 -12.10 -5.54
C VAL A 66 13.82 -12.71 -6.90
N ARG A 67 15.09 -13.00 -7.14
CA ARG A 67 15.50 -13.73 -8.34
C ARG A 67 15.41 -15.23 -8.08
N SER A 68 14.72 -15.98 -8.93
CA SER A 68 14.46 -17.40 -8.70
C SER A 68 15.70 -18.29 -8.88
N ALA A 69 16.68 -17.87 -9.68
CA ALA A 69 17.90 -18.66 -9.95
C ALA A 69 18.76 -18.89 -8.71
N ASP A 70 18.89 -17.88 -7.86
CA ASP A 70 19.84 -17.85 -6.72
C ASP A 70 19.18 -17.40 -5.41
N LEU A 71 17.89 -17.06 -5.43
CA LEU A 71 17.13 -16.49 -4.32
C LEU A 71 17.71 -15.18 -3.76
N SER A 72 18.52 -14.48 -4.57
CA SER A 72 19.00 -13.12 -4.27
C SER A 72 17.81 -12.16 -4.11
N ARG A 73 17.98 -11.16 -3.23
CA ARG A 73 16.88 -10.28 -2.80
C ARG A 73 17.30 -8.83 -2.82
N TRP A 74 16.39 -8.00 -3.31
CA TRP A 74 16.49 -6.54 -3.27
C TRP A 74 15.20 -6.02 -2.65
N SER A 75 15.30 -5.14 -1.67
CA SER A 75 14.13 -4.61 -1.00
C SER A 75 14.31 -3.15 -0.63
N GLY A 76 13.21 -2.42 -0.64
CA GLY A 76 13.11 -1.04 -0.17
C GLY A 76 11.69 -0.75 0.26
N TYR A 77 11.45 0.48 0.69
CA TYR A 77 10.10 0.96 0.96
C TYR A 77 9.96 2.41 0.52
N GLU A 78 8.73 2.81 0.25
CA GLU A 78 8.37 4.22 0.09
C GLU A 78 7.37 4.61 1.18
N ARG A 79 7.41 5.87 1.58
CA ARG A 79 6.47 6.46 2.54
C ARG A 79 5.84 7.70 1.94
N THR A 80 4.51 7.71 1.91
CA THR A 80 3.71 8.88 1.54
C THR A 80 2.93 9.33 2.77
N PHE A 81 2.98 10.62 3.09
CA PHE A 81 2.05 11.22 4.04
C PHE A 81 0.75 11.57 3.31
N VAL A 82 -0.37 11.14 3.87
CA VAL A 82 -1.71 11.41 3.34
C VAL A 82 -2.42 12.31 4.32
N HIS A 83 -2.96 13.41 3.82
CA HIS A 83 -3.77 14.34 4.59
C HIS A 83 -5.23 14.12 4.23
N MET A 84 -6.08 13.94 5.23
CA MET A 84 -7.52 13.86 5.05
C MET A 84 -8.20 15.11 5.60
N ARG A 85 -9.30 15.51 4.95
CA ARG A 85 -10.24 16.45 5.55
C ARG A 85 -11.05 15.75 6.63
N GLU A 86 -11.82 16.53 7.38
CA GLU A 86 -12.88 15.96 8.21
C GLU A 86 -13.91 15.23 7.34
N ILE A 87 -14.26 14.02 7.78
CA ILE A 87 -15.22 13.13 7.13
C ILE A 87 -16.41 12.98 8.08
N THR A 88 -17.59 13.42 7.62
CA THR A 88 -18.80 13.33 8.42
C THR A 88 -19.24 11.88 8.62
N ALA A 89 -20.01 11.61 9.68
CA ALA A 89 -20.55 10.27 9.93
C ALA A 89 -21.40 9.75 8.74
N ALA A 90 -22.15 10.63 8.07
CA ALA A 90 -22.95 10.27 6.90
C ALA A 90 -22.06 9.87 5.71
N GLU A 91 -20.96 10.58 5.46
CA GLU A 91 -20.02 10.25 4.40
C GLU A 91 -19.30 8.93 4.65
N ARG A 92 -18.88 8.67 5.90
CA ARG A 92 -18.27 7.37 6.26
C ARG A 92 -19.26 6.24 6.10
N ALA A 93 -20.48 6.38 6.59
CA ALA A 93 -21.52 5.37 6.43
C ALA A 93 -21.80 5.06 4.94
N ALA A 94 -21.90 6.09 4.10
CA ALA A 94 -22.09 5.93 2.66
C ALA A 94 -20.89 5.20 2.00
N TYR A 95 -19.67 5.52 2.43
CA TYR A 95 -18.45 4.85 1.92
C TYR A 95 -18.34 3.39 2.39
N VAL A 96 -18.64 3.11 3.66
CA VAL A 96 -18.66 1.74 4.19
C VAL A 96 -19.69 0.89 3.44
N ALA A 97 -20.86 1.45 3.15
CA ALA A 97 -21.92 0.79 2.38
C ALA A 97 -21.54 0.51 0.92
N SER A 98 -20.62 1.28 0.31
CA SER A 98 -20.14 0.99 -1.04
C SER A 98 -19.24 -0.24 -1.10
N GLY A 99 -18.60 -0.58 0.02
CA GLY A 99 -17.74 -1.75 0.12
C GLY A 99 -16.32 -1.57 -0.40
N GLU A 100 -15.95 -0.37 -0.86
CA GLU A 100 -14.62 -0.06 -1.41
C GLU A 100 -13.48 -0.17 -0.38
N TRP A 101 -13.81 -0.17 0.90
CA TRP A 101 -12.89 -0.35 2.02
C TRP A 101 -12.29 -1.77 2.09
N ARG A 102 -12.94 -2.76 1.48
CA ARG A 102 -12.55 -4.17 1.56
C ARG A 102 -11.17 -4.38 0.96
N ASP A 103 -10.36 -5.18 1.67
CA ASP A 103 -8.99 -5.50 1.29
C ASP A 103 -8.02 -4.30 1.19
N LYS A 104 -8.37 -3.15 1.79
CA LYS A 104 -7.52 -1.95 1.83
C LYS A 104 -6.97 -1.70 3.23
N ALA A 105 -5.68 -1.38 3.31
CA ALA A 105 -5.09 -0.93 4.56
C ALA A 105 -5.70 0.43 4.96
N GLY A 106 -6.08 0.60 6.23
CA GLY A 106 -6.76 1.81 6.70
C GLY A 106 -8.19 1.97 6.20
N ALA A 107 -8.78 0.92 5.59
CA ALA A 107 -10.16 0.89 5.12
C ALA A 107 -10.53 1.98 4.09
N TYR A 108 -9.58 2.49 3.30
CA TYR A 108 -9.88 3.42 2.19
C TYR A 108 -9.06 3.13 0.93
N ALA A 109 -9.63 3.46 -0.24
CA ALA A 109 -9.00 3.30 -1.55
C ALA A 109 -8.91 4.65 -2.28
N ILE A 110 -7.73 5.27 -2.30
CA ILE A 110 -7.50 6.59 -2.93
C ILE A 110 -7.80 6.63 -4.44
N GLN A 111 -7.79 5.48 -5.12
CA GLN A 111 -8.08 5.37 -6.56
C GLN A 111 -9.59 5.28 -6.87
N GLU A 112 -10.40 5.08 -5.83
CA GLU A 112 -11.86 4.97 -5.92
C GLU A 112 -12.49 6.21 -5.26
N SER A 113 -13.68 6.10 -4.67
CA SER A 113 -14.41 7.24 -4.11
C SER A 113 -13.83 7.82 -2.80
N ALA A 114 -12.72 7.29 -2.29
CA ALA A 114 -12.05 7.86 -1.12
C ALA A 114 -11.12 9.04 -1.46
N ASP A 115 -10.83 9.26 -2.75
CA ASP A 115 -10.10 10.43 -3.24
C ASP A 115 -10.66 11.74 -2.68
N ARG A 116 -12.00 11.84 -2.57
CA ARG A 116 -12.73 13.00 -2.03
C ARG A 116 -12.43 13.30 -0.55
N PHE A 117 -11.85 12.35 0.18
CA PHE A 117 -11.43 12.55 1.58
C PHE A 117 -9.99 13.04 1.67
N VAL A 118 -9.17 12.78 0.65
CA VAL A 118 -7.75 13.14 0.62
C VAL A 118 -7.58 14.57 0.10
N THR A 119 -6.86 15.39 0.85
CA THR A 119 -6.61 16.79 0.50
C THR A 119 -5.21 17.02 -0.05
N ARG A 120 -4.24 16.18 0.36
CA ARG A 120 -2.84 16.32 -0.03
C ARG A 120 -2.05 15.03 0.16
N LEU A 121 -1.10 14.79 -0.74
CA LEU A 121 -0.01 13.82 -0.59
C LEU A 121 1.32 14.57 -0.38
N GLU A 122 2.21 14.02 0.45
CA GLU A 122 3.52 14.60 0.73
C GLU A 122 4.60 13.53 0.88
N GLY A 123 5.79 13.78 0.32
CA GLY A 123 6.99 12.96 0.48
C GLY A 123 7.06 11.69 -0.37
N GLY A 124 5.94 11.25 -0.95
CA GLY A 124 5.86 10.09 -1.85
C GLY A 124 4.70 10.22 -2.84
N GLY A 125 4.41 9.16 -3.58
CA GLY A 125 3.47 9.16 -4.69
C GLY A 125 2.09 8.58 -4.40
N PHE A 126 1.18 8.78 -5.36
CA PHE A 126 -0.14 8.15 -5.41
C PHE A 126 -0.05 6.63 -5.58
N ASP A 127 0.88 6.17 -6.41
CA ASP A 127 1.19 4.77 -6.67
C ASP A 127 1.63 4.00 -5.42
N ASN A 128 2.43 4.64 -4.55
CA ASN A 128 2.74 4.10 -3.22
C ASN A 128 1.49 3.91 -2.37
N VAL A 129 0.56 4.87 -2.39
CA VAL A 129 -0.71 4.78 -1.64
C VAL A 129 -1.64 3.70 -2.23
N VAL A 130 -1.62 3.54 -3.55
CA VAL A 130 -2.34 2.46 -4.26
C VAL A 130 -1.78 1.08 -3.89
N GLY A 131 -0.48 0.98 -3.61
CA GLY A 131 0.17 -0.22 -3.08
C GLY A 131 1.36 -0.73 -3.88
N LEU A 132 1.89 0.06 -4.83
CA LEU A 132 3.14 -0.25 -5.51
C LEU A 132 3.87 1.05 -5.92
N PRO A 133 4.92 1.48 -5.19
CA PRO A 133 5.75 2.60 -5.60
C PRO A 133 6.55 2.19 -6.86
N VAL A 134 6.12 2.68 -8.02
CA VAL A 134 6.60 2.24 -9.33
C VAL A 134 8.06 2.61 -9.52
N GLU A 135 8.47 3.82 -9.15
CA GLU A 135 9.87 4.25 -9.29
C GLU A 135 10.82 3.38 -8.45
N LEU A 136 10.46 3.12 -7.19
CA LEU A 136 11.21 2.21 -6.32
C LEU A 136 11.24 0.80 -6.90
N CYS A 137 10.10 0.29 -7.37
CA CYS A 137 10.00 -1.05 -7.95
C CYS A 137 10.89 -1.20 -9.20
N LEU A 138 10.85 -0.24 -10.12
CA LEU A 138 11.69 -0.21 -11.32
C LEU A 138 13.18 -0.13 -10.96
N SER A 139 13.55 0.68 -9.97
CA SER A 139 14.93 0.77 -9.47
C SER A 139 15.43 -0.57 -8.93
N LEU A 140 14.61 -1.25 -8.09
CA LEU A 140 14.96 -2.56 -7.54
C LEU A 140 15.02 -3.65 -8.63
N LEU A 141 14.13 -3.60 -9.61
CA LEU A 141 14.16 -4.51 -10.77
C LEU A 141 15.44 -4.30 -11.61
N GLY A 142 15.83 -3.05 -11.85
CA GLY A 142 17.09 -2.72 -12.53
C GLY A 142 18.31 -3.22 -11.76
N ALA A 143 18.34 -3.04 -10.44
CA ALA A 143 19.38 -3.61 -9.57
C ALA A 143 19.39 -5.16 -9.58
N ALA A 144 18.22 -5.77 -9.79
CA ALA A 144 18.07 -7.21 -10.01
C ALA A 144 18.35 -7.65 -11.46
N GLY A 145 18.85 -6.77 -12.33
CA GLY A 145 19.28 -7.08 -13.69
C GLY A 145 18.17 -7.09 -14.74
N ALA A 146 16.96 -6.61 -14.42
CA ALA A 146 15.91 -6.42 -15.42
C ALA A 146 16.29 -5.31 -16.39
N GLN A 147 16.04 -5.53 -17.68
CA GLN A 147 16.19 -4.52 -18.72
C GLN A 147 14.79 -4.12 -19.20
N PHE A 148 14.50 -2.83 -19.18
CA PHE A 148 13.26 -2.28 -19.72
C PHE A 148 13.55 -1.73 -21.12
N ALA A 149 12.82 -2.21 -22.13
CA ALA A 149 12.85 -1.59 -23.45
C ALA A 149 12.33 -0.15 -23.30
N ARG A 150 13.07 0.81 -23.86
CA ARG A 150 12.61 2.20 -24.00
C ARG A 150 11.66 2.31 -25.18
#